data_AF-A0A2D7V179-F1
#
_entry.id   AF-A0A2D7V179-F1
#
_cell.length_a   1.000
_cell.length_b   1.000
_cell.length_c   1.000
_cell.angle_alpha   90.00
_cell.angle_beta   90.00
_cell.angle_gamma   90.00
#
_symmetry.space_group_name_H-M   'P 1'
#
loop_
_entity.id
_entity.type
_entity.pdbx_description
1 polymer ?
#
loop_
_entity_poly.entity_id
_entity_poly.type
_entity_poly.pdbx_seq_one_letter_code
_entity_poly.pdbx_strand_id
1 'polypeptide(L)'
;MQVRGWSLFLVFLLLIPLIPLIHENDEKMEDKDDFWTSEEASENWIIGANPILQPSPLRSTSGLLHPVTGSFDPLLTAPLFSAGFHDDLDVIRTGMLIIQDVDADRTDLENWLNLQGFPILDVIPDDALLVRLPTEPSQLDAAISSIASNEGIRWFGSQHPGWRISPLLPSIGIVDVNVVPAPDLDDAQLVLLESTLHLMGAEVVRCDHWLCQVEGIPSNQLIELAYTGDVLFIEPSPNLILENVYARSVTNIDDVISNHNPSLTGQGQVVAVSDSGLDQDHGDFNGRIRAVYNQYGPDNSAADMHSGHGTHVSASLLGDGSGDSNARGMAPNATFHFYQLEYDQTGALARYGSLFDMFRHSWQQNARVQTNSWGSENLGGQYNSDSRSADSFADQYGDFLVLFAAGNEGNSGSGTISPPSTAKNVLTIGASTSGRPGTAPAGQVPSFSSIGPTLDGRIKPDLVAPGEGICSARAEEAKNAVGTPCATGTHSNTRSMYMELSGTSQATAVAGGSAALAREYLREVAGINKPSASLIKATLINGAEDLGTPNIPNNNEGWG
;
A
#
# COMPACT_ATOMS: atom_id res chain seq x y z
N MET A 1 44.15 -75.58 -23.18
CA MET A 1 42.91 -74.93 -23.65
C MET A 1 42.12 -74.56 -22.40
N GLN A 2 42.42 -73.46 -21.71
CA GLN A 2 42.22 -72.04 -22.05
C GLN A 2 40.74 -71.67 -22.23
N VAL A 3 40.09 -71.19 -21.15
CA VAL A 3 39.26 -69.96 -21.15
C VAL A 3 39.41 -69.32 -19.76
N ARG A 4 39.77 -68.04 -19.72
CA ARG A 4 40.07 -67.23 -18.53
C ARG A 4 38.78 -66.69 -17.90
N GLY A 5 38.66 -66.79 -16.58
CA GLY A 5 37.78 -65.96 -15.75
C GLY A 5 38.56 -65.51 -14.52
N TRP A 6 38.68 -64.20 -14.30
CA TRP A 6 39.36 -63.62 -13.14
C TRP A 6 38.33 -62.92 -12.25
N SER A 7 38.21 -63.43 -11.03
CA SER A 7 37.46 -62.85 -9.91
C SER A 7 38.29 -61.73 -9.26
N LEU A 8 37.65 -60.60 -8.96
CA LEU A 8 38.20 -59.60 -8.03
C LEU A 8 37.37 -59.60 -6.74
N PHE A 9 38.07 -59.81 -5.62
CA PHE A 9 37.56 -59.80 -4.25
C PHE A 9 37.42 -58.36 -3.74
N LEU A 10 36.28 -58.02 -3.14
CA LEU A 10 36.10 -56.85 -2.28
C LEU A 10 36.46 -57.21 -0.83
N VAL A 11 37.31 -56.41 -0.19
CA VAL A 11 37.59 -56.46 1.26
C VAL A 11 37.31 -55.08 1.85
N PHE A 12 36.38 -55.03 2.81
CA PHE A 12 36.08 -53.89 3.67
C PHE A 12 37.14 -53.77 4.77
N LEU A 13 37.60 -52.55 5.08
CA LEU A 13 38.38 -52.27 6.29
C LEU A 13 38.05 -50.88 6.84
N LEU A 14 37.48 -50.87 8.06
CA LEU A 14 37.26 -49.71 8.92
C LEU A 14 38.60 -49.11 9.38
N LEU A 15 38.69 -47.78 9.42
CA LEU A 15 39.72 -47.04 10.17
C LEU A 15 39.10 -45.86 10.92
N ILE A 16 39.22 -45.93 12.25
CA ILE A 16 38.89 -44.93 13.27
C ILE A 16 40.01 -43.87 13.31
N PRO A 17 39.73 -42.56 13.44
CA PRO A 17 40.78 -41.60 13.76
C PRO A 17 40.89 -41.35 15.27
N LEU A 18 42.14 -41.33 15.72
CA LEU A 18 42.62 -41.08 17.08
C LEU A 18 42.37 -39.65 17.56
N ILE A 19 42.01 -39.53 18.83
CA ILE A 19 41.91 -38.28 19.61
C ILE A 19 43.30 -37.90 20.17
N PRO A 20 43.69 -36.62 20.19
CA PRO A 20 44.73 -36.13 21.10
C PRO A 20 44.12 -35.63 22.42
N LEU A 21 44.61 -36.19 23.53
CA LEU A 21 44.41 -35.71 24.90
C LEU A 21 45.11 -34.37 25.12
N ILE A 22 44.38 -33.36 25.61
CA ILE A 22 44.94 -32.18 26.30
C ILE A 22 44.13 -31.95 27.59
N HIS A 23 44.88 -31.65 28.65
CA HIS A 23 44.55 -31.58 30.07
C HIS A 23 43.28 -30.82 30.49
N GLU A 24 42.60 -31.38 31.50
CA GLU A 24 41.64 -30.70 32.39
C GLU A 24 42.32 -29.56 33.17
N ASN A 25 41.74 -28.37 33.09
CA ASN A 25 41.72 -27.42 34.19
C ASN A 25 40.25 -27.11 34.48
N ASP A 26 39.84 -27.52 35.68
CA ASP A 26 38.51 -27.37 36.25
C ASP A 26 38.37 -25.92 36.76
N GLU A 27 37.74 -25.04 35.99
CA GLU A 27 37.18 -23.79 36.50
C GLU A 27 35.73 -23.66 36.03
N LYS A 28 34.81 -23.96 36.95
CA LYS A 28 33.41 -23.57 36.84
C LYS A 28 33.33 -22.04 36.79
N MET A 29 32.96 -21.48 35.64
CA MET A 29 32.36 -20.14 35.63
C MET A 29 30.95 -20.26 36.21
N GLU A 30 30.75 -19.70 37.40
CA GLU A 30 29.43 -19.33 37.90
C GLU A 30 28.86 -18.23 37.01
N ASP A 31 27.90 -18.57 36.15
CA ASP A 31 26.98 -17.57 35.60
C ASP A 31 26.12 -17.06 36.76
N LYS A 32 26.42 -15.85 37.23
CA LYS A 32 25.50 -15.07 38.07
C LYS A 32 24.42 -14.49 37.16
N ASP A 33 23.35 -15.25 37.03
CA ASP A 33 22.07 -14.78 36.52
C ASP A 33 21.43 -13.82 37.54
N ASP A 34 21.58 -12.51 37.33
CA ASP A 34 20.79 -11.48 38.01
C ASP A 34 19.39 -11.39 37.36
N PHE A 35 18.60 -12.46 37.45
CA PHE A 35 17.16 -12.41 37.14
C PHE A 35 16.38 -12.18 38.42
N TRP A 36 15.58 -11.10 38.44
CA TRP A 36 14.65 -10.84 39.53
C TRP A 36 13.66 -11.98 39.66
N THR A 37 13.48 -12.47 40.88
CA THR A 37 12.38 -13.36 41.25
C THR A 37 11.04 -12.67 41.03
N SER A 38 9.95 -13.44 40.92
CA SER A 38 8.59 -12.88 40.80
C SER A 38 8.21 -11.98 41.99
N GLU A 39 8.80 -12.22 43.16
CA GLU A 39 8.66 -11.36 44.35
C GLU A 39 9.41 -10.03 44.17
N GLU A 40 10.67 -10.06 43.72
CA GLU A 40 11.46 -8.85 43.42
C GLU A 40 10.88 -8.02 42.26
N ALA A 41 10.29 -8.68 41.26
CA ALA A 41 9.56 -8.00 40.18
C ALA A 41 8.32 -7.26 40.70
N SER A 42 7.56 -7.88 41.62
CA SER A 42 6.33 -7.27 42.15
C SER A 42 6.58 -6.04 43.04
N GLU A 43 7.75 -5.95 43.70
CA GLU A 43 8.15 -4.79 44.49
C GLU A 43 8.46 -3.55 43.63
N ASN A 44 8.63 -3.74 42.32
CA ASN A 44 9.02 -2.71 41.36
C ASN A 44 7.96 -2.42 40.29
N TRP A 45 6.74 -2.97 40.44
CA TRP A 45 5.60 -2.60 39.61
C TRP A 45 5.10 -1.21 40.01
N ILE A 46 5.21 -0.27 39.09
CA ILE A 46 4.58 1.04 39.23
C ILE A 46 3.16 0.88 38.70
N ILE A 47 2.15 1.14 39.54
CA ILE A 47 0.76 1.23 39.08
C ILE A 47 0.73 2.35 38.03
N GLY A 48 0.46 2.00 36.77
CA GLY A 48 0.29 2.97 35.70
C GLY A 48 -0.75 4.00 36.14
N ALA A 49 -0.41 5.28 36.00
CA ALA A 49 -1.37 6.34 36.31
C ALA A 49 -2.65 6.09 35.50
N ASN A 50 -3.81 6.27 36.15
CA ASN A 50 -5.09 6.16 35.45
C ASN A 50 -5.05 7.05 34.19
N PRO A 51 -5.57 6.57 33.04
CA PRO A 51 -5.56 7.34 31.80
C PRO A 51 -6.16 8.72 32.06
N ILE A 52 -5.39 9.76 31.76
CA ILE A 52 -5.87 11.13 31.84
C ILE A 52 -6.70 11.34 30.58
N LEU A 53 -8.03 11.35 30.74
CA LEU A 53 -8.93 11.79 29.69
C LEU A 53 -8.67 13.28 29.46
N GLN A 54 -8.06 13.61 28.33
CA GLN A 54 -7.87 14.98 27.91
C GLN A 54 -8.99 15.33 26.93
N PRO A 55 -10.03 16.07 27.37
CA PRO A 55 -11.08 16.50 26.45
C PRO A 55 -10.47 17.45 25.42
N SER A 56 -10.61 17.10 24.15
CA SER A 56 -10.30 17.99 23.04
C SER A 56 -11.61 18.61 22.57
N PRO A 57 -11.69 19.94 22.43
CA PRO A 57 -12.89 20.56 21.89
C PRO A 57 -13.09 20.08 20.45
N LEU A 58 -14.35 19.87 20.05
CA LEU A 58 -14.69 19.69 18.64
C LEU A 58 -14.25 20.93 17.86
N ARG A 59 -13.91 20.72 16.58
CA ARG A 59 -13.61 21.83 15.67
C ARG A 59 -14.83 22.76 15.58
N SER A 60 -14.59 24.05 15.40
CA SER A 60 -15.67 24.97 15.03
C SER A 60 -16.12 24.70 13.59
N THR A 61 -17.42 24.83 13.33
CA THR A 61 -17.95 24.77 11.97
C THR A 61 -17.40 25.93 11.14
N SER A 62 -16.99 25.67 9.89
CA SER A 62 -16.49 26.72 9.00
C SER A 62 -17.64 27.54 8.39
N GLY A 63 -18.82 26.92 8.28
CA GLY A 63 -19.99 27.48 7.59
C GLY A 63 -19.87 27.44 6.05
N LEU A 64 -18.81 26.86 5.50
CA LEU A 64 -18.60 26.74 4.05
C LEU A 64 -19.26 25.48 3.50
N LEU A 65 -19.76 25.56 2.28
CA LEU A 65 -20.07 24.41 1.45
C LEU A 65 -18.98 24.25 0.39
N HIS A 66 -18.65 23.00 0.05
CA HIS A 66 -17.59 22.68 -0.91
C HIS A 66 -18.11 21.93 -2.14
N PRO A 67 -19.04 22.50 -2.92
CA PRO A 67 -19.43 21.86 -4.17
C PRO A 67 -18.29 21.94 -5.20
N VAL A 68 -18.42 21.15 -6.26
CA VAL A 68 -17.48 21.13 -7.39
C VAL A 68 -17.33 22.47 -8.13
N THR A 69 -18.26 23.40 -7.93
CA THR A 69 -18.22 24.77 -8.49
C THR A 69 -17.40 25.75 -7.64
N GLY A 70 -16.83 25.31 -6.52
CA GLY A 70 -16.02 26.12 -5.61
C GLY A 70 -16.70 26.41 -4.28
N SER A 71 -15.89 26.65 -3.25
CA SER A 71 -16.34 26.78 -1.87
C SER A 71 -16.94 28.14 -1.58
N PHE A 72 -18.05 28.17 -0.84
CA PHE A 72 -18.77 29.41 -0.52
C PHE A 72 -19.55 29.27 0.78
N ASP A 73 -19.86 30.40 1.44
CA ASP A 73 -20.80 30.41 2.56
C ASP A 73 -22.21 30.73 2.01
N PRO A 74 -23.18 29.81 2.12
CA PRO A 74 -24.49 29.98 1.54
C PRO A 74 -25.35 31.06 2.21
N LEU A 75 -24.99 31.53 3.40
CA LEU A 75 -25.64 32.67 4.05
C LEU A 75 -25.10 34.02 3.58
N LEU A 76 -23.92 34.06 2.96
CA LEU A 76 -23.23 35.29 2.57
C LEU A 76 -23.19 35.50 1.06
N THR A 77 -23.08 34.41 0.29
CA THR A 77 -22.83 34.45 -1.15
C THR A 77 -23.66 33.40 -1.87
N ALA A 78 -24.10 33.71 -3.09
CA ALA A 78 -24.77 32.75 -3.96
C ALA A 78 -23.73 31.90 -4.72
N PRO A 79 -24.02 30.62 -4.99
CA PRO A 79 -23.14 29.78 -5.78
C PRO A 79 -23.08 30.22 -7.24
N LEU A 80 -21.93 29.98 -7.89
CA LEU A 80 -21.73 30.27 -9.31
C LEU A 80 -22.03 29.03 -10.14
N PHE A 81 -22.93 29.18 -11.12
CA PHE A 81 -23.29 28.12 -12.06
C PHE A 81 -23.08 28.53 -13.51
N SER A 82 -22.73 27.56 -14.35
CA SER A 82 -22.89 27.66 -15.80
C SER A 82 -24.39 27.66 -16.18
N ALA A 83 -24.73 28.23 -17.33
CA ALA A 83 -26.12 28.31 -17.79
C ALA A 83 -26.73 26.90 -17.93
N GLY A 84 -27.91 26.69 -17.33
CA GLY A 84 -28.61 25.40 -17.37
C GLY A 84 -28.24 24.41 -16.26
N PHE A 85 -27.48 24.83 -15.25
CA PHE A 85 -27.05 23.97 -14.13
C PHE A 85 -27.56 24.42 -12.75
N HIS A 86 -28.38 25.48 -12.73
CA HIS A 86 -29.03 26.02 -11.53
C HIS A 86 -30.54 25.73 -11.60
N ASP A 87 -31.06 25.05 -10.57
CA ASP A 87 -32.49 24.77 -10.41
C ASP A 87 -32.83 24.77 -8.92
N ASP A 88 -33.43 25.85 -8.42
CA ASP A 88 -33.86 25.96 -7.01
C ASP A 88 -35.01 25.00 -6.69
N LEU A 89 -35.73 24.52 -7.71
CA LEU A 89 -36.87 23.61 -7.56
C LEU A 89 -36.47 22.14 -7.81
N ASP A 90 -35.17 21.84 -7.91
CA ASP A 90 -34.69 20.46 -8.12
C ASP A 90 -35.23 19.51 -7.06
N VAL A 91 -35.31 19.96 -5.80
CA VAL A 91 -35.84 19.17 -4.67
C VAL A 91 -37.27 18.69 -4.90
N ILE A 92 -38.10 19.40 -5.68
CA ILE A 92 -39.46 18.94 -6.02
C ILE A 92 -39.42 17.68 -6.88
N ARG A 93 -38.42 17.58 -7.76
CA ARG A 93 -38.24 16.46 -8.69
C ARG A 93 -37.46 15.32 -8.06
N THR A 94 -36.36 15.63 -7.38
CA THR A 94 -35.38 14.64 -6.91
C THR A 94 -35.54 14.32 -5.43
N GLY A 95 -36.16 15.20 -4.65
CA GLY A 95 -36.16 15.12 -3.19
C GLY A 95 -34.79 15.43 -2.57
N MET A 96 -33.75 15.77 -3.34
CA MET A 96 -32.41 15.99 -2.81
C MET A 96 -32.25 17.38 -2.21
N LEU A 97 -31.93 17.42 -0.92
CA LEU A 97 -31.70 18.65 -0.18
C LEU A 97 -30.35 18.57 0.57
N ILE A 98 -29.54 19.62 0.48
CA ILE A 98 -28.37 19.81 1.35
C ILE A 98 -28.85 20.48 2.64
N ILE A 99 -28.37 19.98 3.79
CA ILE A 99 -28.60 20.55 5.11
C ILE A 99 -27.23 20.75 5.77
N GLN A 100 -26.95 21.94 6.26
CA GLN A 100 -25.73 22.27 7.02
C GLN A 100 -26.07 22.48 8.50
N ASP A 101 -25.35 21.78 9.36
CA ASP A 101 -25.48 21.86 10.82
C ASP A 101 -24.82 23.14 11.37
N VAL A 102 -25.28 23.59 12.53
CA VAL A 102 -24.60 24.61 13.34
C VAL A 102 -23.41 24.03 14.12
N ASP A 103 -23.38 22.72 14.36
CA ASP A 103 -22.34 21.99 15.12
C ASP A 103 -21.58 20.97 14.25
N ALA A 104 -20.30 20.78 14.55
CA ALA A 104 -19.44 19.81 13.87
C ALA A 104 -19.65 18.37 14.34
N ASP A 105 -20.32 18.14 15.47
CA ASP A 105 -20.67 16.80 15.96
C ASP A 105 -21.67 16.10 15.03
N ARG A 106 -22.65 16.85 14.50
CA ARG A 106 -23.78 16.37 13.67
C ARG A 106 -24.67 15.27 14.25
N THR A 107 -24.28 14.63 15.35
CA THR A 107 -25.00 13.51 15.95
C THR A 107 -26.48 13.83 16.21
N ASP A 108 -26.79 15.02 16.73
CA ASP A 108 -28.17 15.43 16.99
C ASP A 108 -28.98 15.64 15.71
N LEU A 109 -28.37 16.24 14.68
CA LEU A 109 -29.00 16.42 13.37
C LEU A 109 -29.24 15.08 12.68
N GLU A 110 -28.26 14.18 12.64
CA GLU A 110 -28.38 12.85 12.03
C GLU A 110 -29.47 12.02 12.72
N ASN A 111 -29.51 12.04 14.06
CA ASN A 111 -30.56 11.38 14.82
C ASN A 111 -31.95 11.97 14.52
N TRP A 112 -32.05 13.29 14.42
CA TRP A 112 -33.30 13.96 14.08
C TRP A 112 -33.77 13.61 12.68
N LEU A 113 -32.88 13.63 11.68
CA LEU A 113 -33.19 13.25 10.29
C LEU A 113 -33.69 11.81 10.19
N ASN A 114 -33.03 10.88 10.89
CA ASN A 114 -33.44 9.49 10.97
C ASN A 114 -34.85 9.34 11.60
N LEU A 115 -35.16 10.11 12.65
CA LEU A 115 -36.50 10.12 13.26
C LEU A 115 -37.58 10.71 12.34
N GLN A 116 -37.23 11.68 11.49
CA GLN A 116 -38.15 12.21 10.48
C GLN A 116 -38.35 11.24 9.30
N GLY A 117 -37.46 10.26 9.14
CA GLY A 117 -37.46 9.36 7.99
C GLY A 117 -36.95 10.04 6.72
N PHE A 118 -35.96 10.94 6.85
CA PHE A 118 -35.24 11.54 5.72
C PHE A 118 -33.90 10.82 5.56
N PRO A 119 -33.76 9.87 4.60
CA PRO A 119 -32.52 9.15 4.38
C PRO A 119 -31.36 10.11 4.09
N ILE A 120 -30.22 9.86 4.72
CA ILE A 120 -28.96 10.54 4.41
C ILE A 120 -28.35 9.82 3.21
N LEU A 121 -28.16 10.56 2.11
CA LEU A 121 -27.60 10.06 0.86
C LEU A 121 -26.08 10.21 0.82
N ASP A 122 -25.54 11.29 1.38
CA ASP A 122 -24.09 11.52 1.42
C ASP A 122 -23.71 12.52 2.50
N VAL A 123 -22.43 12.53 2.86
CA VAL A 123 -21.80 13.46 3.79
C VAL A 123 -20.97 14.47 3.00
N ILE A 124 -21.35 15.75 3.10
CA ILE A 124 -20.60 16.84 2.47
C ILE A 124 -19.64 17.43 3.53
N PRO A 125 -18.38 17.75 3.17
CA PRO A 125 -17.45 18.42 4.07
C PRO A 125 -18.03 19.71 4.68
N ASP A 126 -17.51 20.10 5.85
CA ASP A 126 -18.00 21.26 6.61
C ASP A 126 -19.46 21.19 7.03
N ASP A 127 -19.71 20.08 7.73
CA ASP A 127 -20.87 19.84 8.60
C ASP A 127 -22.20 19.80 7.85
N ALA A 128 -22.14 19.41 6.57
CA ALA A 128 -23.29 19.29 5.69
C ALA A 128 -23.63 17.84 5.34
N LEU A 129 -24.91 17.60 5.07
CA LEU A 129 -25.47 16.30 4.70
C LEU A 129 -26.35 16.50 3.47
N LEU A 130 -26.27 15.56 2.53
CA LEU A 130 -27.22 15.43 1.44
C LEU A 130 -28.30 14.43 1.87
N VAL A 131 -29.58 14.83 1.81
CA VAL A 131 -30.70 14.00 2.27
C VAL A 131 -31.77 13.84 1.18
N ARG A 132 -32.56 12.78 1.30
CA ARG A 132 -33.76 12.54 0.49
C ARG A 132 -35.03 12.93 1.24
N LEU A 133 -35.81 13.81 0.64
CA LEU A 133 -37.15 14.19 1.07
C LEU A 133 -38.22 13.50 0.22
N PRO A 134 -39.45 13.34 0.75
CA PRO A 134 -40.59 12.93 -0.07
C PRO A 134 -40.87 13.95 -1.18
N THR A 135 -41.20 13.48 -2.38
CA THR A 135 -41.50 14.34 -3.55
C THR A 135 -42.99 14.67 -3.71
N GLU A 136 -43.87 14.00 -2.96
CA GLU A 136 -45.30 14.33 -2.93
C GLU A 136 -45.52 15.73 -2.34
N PRO A 137 -46.22 16.66 -3.03
CA PRO A 137 -46.21 18.08 -2.69
C PRO A 137 -46.56 18.40 -1.23
N SER A 138 -47.59 17.76 -0.68
CA SER A 138 -48.03 18.01 0.70
C SER A 138 -47.05 17.49 1.75
N GLN A 139 -46.33 16.41 1.44
CA GLN A 139 -45.32 15.83 2.32
C GLN A 139 -44.01 16.61 2.23
N LEU A 140 -43.64 17.05 1.02
CA LEU A 140 -42.48 17.91 0.80
C LEU A 140 -42.63 19.25 1.54
N ASP A 141 -43.79 19.90 1.42
CA ASP A 141 -44.07 21.16 2.14
C ASP A 141 -43.94 21.00 3.66
N ALA A 142 -44.43 19.87 4.19
CA ALA A 142 -44.31 19.54 5.61
C ALA A 142 -42.85 19.26 6.01
N ALA A 143 -42.10 18.53 5.18
CA ALA A 143 -40.69 18.23 5.41
C ALA A 143 -39.85 19.50 5.44
N ILE A 144 -39.98 20.37 4.44
CA ILE A 144 -39.29 21.68 4.38
C ILE A 144 -39.67 22.54 5.59
N SER A 145 -40.94 22.57 5.98
CA SER A 145 -41.37 23.32 7.17
C SER A 145 -40.73 22.79 8.45
N SER A 146 -40.57 21.47 8.59
CA SER A 146 -39.91 20.85 9.75
C SER A 146 -38.42 21.21 9.81
N ILE A 147 -37.73 21.17 8.66
CA ILE A 147 -36.32 21.53 8.51
C ILE A 147 -36.12 23.02 8.83
N ALA A 148 -36.96 23.91 8.27
CA ALA A 148 -36.89 25.34 8.53
C ALA A 148 -37.16 25.73 9.99
N SER A 149 -37.83 24.86 10.75
CA SER A 149 -38.09 25.08 12.18
C SER A 149 -37.03 24.51 13.12
N ASN A 150 -36.03 23.79 12.59
CA ASN A 150 -34.99 23.16 13.40
C ASN A 150 -33.85 24.16 13.68
N GLU A 151 -33.67 24.53 14.94
CA GLU A 151 -32.64 25.49 15.37
C GLU A 151 -31.19 24.95 15.23
N GLY A 152 -31.02 23.63 15.10
CA GLY A 152 -29.72 23.01 14.81
C GLY A 152 -29.30 23.10 13.34
N ILE A 153 -30.17 23.60 12.46
CA ILE A 153 -29.85 23.73 11.03
C ILE A 153 -29.41 25.17 10.75
N ARG A 154 -28.15 25.32 10.33
CA ARG A 154 -27.57 26.61 9.93
C ARG A 154 -28.13 27.08 8.60
N TRP A 155 -28.21 26.16 7.64
CA TRP A 155 -28.64 26.43 6.27
C TRP A 155 -29.18 25.17 5.60
N PHE A 156 -30.09 25.32 4.64
CA PHE A 156 -30.50 24.24 3.76
C PHE A 156 -30.83 24.78 2.35
N GLY A 157 -30.70 23.92 1.34
CA GLY A 157 -31.00 24.28 -0.05
C GLY A 157 -30.99 23.07 -1.00
N SER A 158 -31.57 23.25 -2.19
CA SER A 158 -31.66 22.19 -3.20
C SER A 158 -30.29 21.74 -3.70
N GLN A 159 -30.09 20.44 -3.91
CA GLN A 159 -28.90 19.91 -4.59
C GLN A 159 -29.01 20.20 -6.09
N HIS A 160 -28.35 21.25 -6.56
CA HIS A 160 -28.47 21.65 -7.96
C HIS A 160 -27.84 20.62 -8.92
N PRO A 161 -28.38 20.43 -10.14
CA PRO A 161 -27.81 19.53 -11.14
C PRO A 161 -26.33 19.81 -11.45
N GLY A 162 -25.91 21.09 -11.43
CA GLY A 162 -24.52 21.50 -11.61
C GLY A 162 -23.53 20.98 -10.58
N TRP A 163 -24.00 20.55 -9.43
CA TRP A 163 -23.16 19.96 -8.38
C TRP A 163 -23.02 18.45 -8.51
N ARG A 164 -23.87 17.81 -9.33
CA ARG A 164 -23.83 16.37 -9.62
C ARG A 164 -22.96 16.02 -10.82
N ILE A 165 -22.30 17.00 -11.44
CA ILE A 165 -21.45 16.81 -12.62
C ILE A 165 -20.07 17.46 -12.44
N SER A 166 -19.02 16.72 -12.73
CA SER A 166 -17.66 17.22 -12.67
C SER A 166 -17.41 18.31 -13.73
N PRO A 167 -16.80 19.45 -13.37
CA PRO A 167 -16.45 20.49 -14.33
C PRO A 167 -15.35 20.06 -15.32
N LEU A 168 -14.72 18.90 -15.10
CA LEU A 168 -13.70 18.33 -15.98
C LEU A 168 -14.29 17.60 -17.19
N LEU A 169 -15.61 17.38 -17.23
CA LEU A 169 -16.27 16.73 -18.36
C LEU A 169 -16.36 17.66 -19.57
N PRO A 170 -15.98 17.22 -20.78
CA PRO A 170 -16.08 18.02 -21.99
C PRO A 170 -17.54 18.21 -22.41
N SER A 171 -17.90 19.42 -22.85
CA SER A 171 -19.26 19.80 -23.22
C SER A 171 -19.79 19.16 -24.51
N ILE A 172 -18.91 18.59 -25.34
CA ILE A 172 -19.24 17.92 -26.60
C ILE A 172 -18.30 16.72 -26.77
N GLY A 173 -18.84 15.57 -27.15
CA GLY A 173 -18.06 14.39 -27.52
C GLY A 173 -18.68 13.09 -27.00
N ILE A 174 -17.94 12.01 -27.21
CA ILE A 174 -18.16 10.73 -26.55
C ILE A 174 -17.14 10.64 -25.42
N VAL A 175 -17.57 10.25 -24.22
CA VAL A 175 -16.74 10.21 -23.01
C VAL A 175 -16.96 8.91 -22.24
N ASP A 176 -15.94 8.52 -21.50
CA ASP A 176 -16.07 7.48 -20.47
C ASP A 176 -16.24 8.18 -19.12
N VAL A 177 -17.21 7.72 -18.33
CA VAL A 177 -17.58 8.34 -17.05
C VAL A 177 -17.80 7.33 -15.94
N ASN A 178 -17.47 7.74 -14.72
CA ASN A 178 -17.93 7.12 -13.50
C ASN A 178 -19.20 7.84 -13.02
N VAL A 179 -20.22 7.08 -12.67
CA VAL A 179 -21.51 7.57 -12.17
C VAL A 179 -21.74 6.96 -10.80
N VAL A 180 -21.96 7.79 -9.77
CA VAL A 180 -22.23 7.35 -8.40
C VAL A 180 -23.75 7.25 -8.22
N PRO A 181 -24.34 6.05 -8.08
CA PRO A 181 -25.77 5.90 -7.83
C PRO A 181 -26.16 6.45 -6.45
N ALA A 182 -27.41 6.85 -6.28
CA ALA A 182 -27.92 7.19 -4.96
C ALA A 182 -28.07 5.91 -4.10
N PRO A 183 -27.65 5.93 -2.82
CA PRO A 183 -27.62 4.73 -1.97
C PRO A 183 -29.01 4.23 -1.55
N ASP A 184 -30.06 5.00 -1.84
CA ASP A 184 -31.46 4.65 -1.57
C ASP A 184 -32.13 3.92 -2.76
N LEU A 185 -31.39 3.62 -3.83
CA LEU A 185 -31.89 2.80 -4.94
C LEU A 185 -31.92 1.31 -4.58
N ASP A 186 -33.03 0.63 -4.88
CA ASP A 186 -33.11 -0.83 -4.82
C ASP A 186 -32.52 -1.51 -6.07
N ASP A 187 -32.38 -2.85 -6.03
CA ASP A 187 -31.83 -3.63 -7.14
C ASP A 187 -32.58 -3.43 -8.46
N ALA A 188 -33.90 -3.21 -8.41
CA ALA A 188 -34.71 -3.00 -9.61
C ALA A 188 -34.48 -1.61 -10.20
N GLN A 189 -34.33 -0.60 -9.34
CA GLN A 189 -33.98 0.76 -9.75
C GLN A 189 -32.56 0.85 -10.30
N LEU A 190 -31.61 0.10 -9.74
CA LEU A 190 -30.25 0.05 -10.26
C LEU A 190 -30.20 -0.57 -11.67
N VAL A 191 -30.95 -1.64 -11.92
CA VAL A 191 -31.09 -2.24 -13.26
C VAL A 191 -31.78 -1.28 -14.24
N LEU A 192 -32.72 -0.46 -13.76
CA LEU A 192 -33.35 0.58 -14.57
C LEU A 192 -32.36 1.70 -14.91
N LEU A 193 -31.50 2.10 -13.98
CA LEU A 193 -30.42 3.08 -14.20
C LEU A 193 -29.44 2.57 -15.27
N GLU A 194 -29.00 1.32 -15.17
CA GLU A 194 -28.13 0.67 -16.17
C GLU A 194 -28.79 0.66 -17.57
N SER A 195 -30.07 0.27 -17.63
CA SER A 195 -30.83 0.29 -18.88
C SER A 195 -30.98 1.69 -19.46
N THR A 196 -31.17 2.69 -18.60
CA THR A 196 -31.29 4.10 -18.99
C THR A 196 -29.98 4.61 -19.59
N LEU A 197 -28.84 4.29 -18.97
CA LEU A 197 -27.50 4.64 -19.49
C LEU A 197 -27.26 4.05 -20.89
N HIS A 198 -27.67 2.81 -21.13
CA HIS A 198 -27.63 2.22 -22.47
C HIS A 198 -28.55 2.93 -23.47
N LEU A 199 -29.77 3.30 -23.06
CA LEU A 199 -30.70 4.06 -23.91
C LEU A 199 -30.18 5.47 -24.24
N MET A 200 -29.38 6.06 -23.35
CA MET A 200 -28.68 7.33 -23.57
C MET A 200 -27.47 7.19 -24.50
N GLY A 201 -27.15 5.97 -24.94
CA GLY A 201 -26.13 5.71 -25.96
C GLY A 201 -24.78 5.27 -25.42
N ALA A 202 -24.69 4.87 -24.14
CA ALA A 202 -23.49 4.22 -23.61
C ALA A 202 -23.23 2.87 -24.31
N GLU A 203 -21.98 2.62 -24.69
CA GLU A 203 -21.54 1.39 -25.34
C GLU A 203 -21.43 0.24 -24.34
N VAL A 204 -20.86 0.52 -23.16
CA VAL A 204 -20.72 -0.43 -22.05
C VAL A 204 -21.19 0.25 -20.77
N VAL A 205 -21.98 -0.47 -19.97
CA VAL A 205 -22.37 -0.04 -18.63
C VAL A 205 -22.11 -1.21 -17.68
N ARG A 206 -21.50 -0.94 -16.54
CA ARG A 206 -21.32 -1.89 -15.44
C ARG A 206 -21.65 -1.20 -14.14
N CYS A 207 -22.68 -1.66 -13.45
CA CYS A 207 -23.15 -1.03 -12.23
C CYS A 207 -23.10 -1.99 -11.04
N ASP A 208 -22.75 -1.45 -9.88
CA ASP A 208 -23.11 -1.96 -8.56
C ASP A 208 -23.77 -0.84 -7.73
N HIS A 209 -24.05 -1.11 -6.46
CA HIS A 209 -24.71 -0.16 -5.55
C HIS A 209 -23.90 1.10 -5.24
N TRP A 210 -22.60 1.11 -5.54
CA TRP A 210 -21.68 2.19 -5.21
C TRP A 210 -21.14 2.91 -6.46
N LEU A 211 -21.08 2.24 -7.59
CA LEU A 211 -20.49 2.78 -8.81
C LEU A 211 -21.07 2.16 -10.08
N CYS A 212 -21.37 3.03 -11.05
CA CYS A 212 -21.60 2.68 -12.45
C CYS A 212 -20.43 3.16 -13.31
N GLN A 213 -19.71 2.25 -13.94
CA GLN A 213 -18.69 2.55 -14.94
C GLN A 213 -19.34 2.53 -16.33
N VAL A 214 -19.21 3.64 -17.05
CA VAL A 214 -19.92 3.88 -18.31
C VAL A 214 -18.91 4.25 -19.39
N GLU A 215 -18.83 3.46 -20.45
CA GLU A 215 -17.94 3.72 -21.58
C GLU A 215 -18.74 4.20 -22.78
N GLY A 216 -18.19 5.18 -23.50
CA GLY A 216 -18.70 5.59 -24.80
C GLY A 216 -20.03 6.37 -24.76
N ILE A 217 -20.34 7.12 -23.71
CA ILE A 217 -21.59 7.88 -23.60
C ILE A 217 -21.48 9.29 -24.24
N PRO A 218 -22.47 9.77 -24.99
CA PRO A 218 -22.49 11.16 -25.50
C PRO A 218 -22.59 12.18 -24.35
N SER A 219 -21.65 13.13 -24.26
CA SER A 219 -21.56 14.03 -23.11
C SER A 219 -22.75 14.98 -22.94
N ASN A 220 -23.51 15.24 -24.00
CA ASN A 220 -24.74 16.02 -23.94
C ASN A 220 -25.90 15.29 -23.21
N GLN A 221 -25.82 13.97 -23.05
CA GLN A 221 -26.81 13.19 -22.30
C GLN A 221 -26.57 13.27 -20.78
N LEU A 222 -25.34 13.53 -20.34
CA LEU A 222 -24.97 13.57 -18.92
C LEU A 222 -25.72 14.65 -18.14
N ILE A 223 -26.11 15.74 -18.81
CA ILE A 223 -26.94 16.78 -18.20
C ILE A 223 -28.29 16.17 -17.80
N GLU A 224 -28.99 15.49 -18.71
CA GLU A 224 -30.28 14.86 -18.40
C GLU A 224 -30.16 13.86 -17.23
N LEU A 225 -29.05 13.12 -17.16
CA LEU A 225 -28.77 12.21 -16.05
C LEU A 225 -28.62 12.97 -14.72
N ALA A 226 -27.92 14.11 -14.73
CA ALA A 226 -27.76 14.96 -13.56
C ALA A 226 -29.08 15.62 -13.10
N TYR A 227 -30.15 15.58 -13.89
CA TYR A 227 -31.49 16.03 -13.48
C TYR A 227 -32.32 14.93 -12.82
N THR A 228 -31.82 13.69 -12.80
CA THR A 228 -32.47 12.55 -12.15
C THR A 228 -32.21 12.54 -10.64
N GLY A 229 -33.11 11.89 -9.90
CA GLY A 229 -32.91 11.61 -8.48
C GLY A 229 -32.03 10.39 -8.22
N ASP A 230 -31.55 9.71 -9.26
CA ASP A 230 -30.94 8.37 -9.16
C ASP A 230 -29.41 8.42 -9.04
N VAL A 231 -28.80 9.59 -9.28
CA VAL A 231 -27.34 9.77 -9.33
C VAL A 231 -26.91 10.88 -8.39
N LEU A 232 -25.86 10.64 -7.62
CA LEU A 232 -25.23 11.64 -6.74
C LEU A 232 -24.16 12.43 -7.47
N PHE A 233 -23.36 11.78 -8.32
CA PHE A 233 -22.25 12.44 -8.99
C PHE A 233 -21.85 11.74 -10.29
N ILE A 234 -21.36 12.52 -11.27
CA ILE A 234 -20.86 12.07 -12.58
C ILE A 234 -19.50 12.71 -12.80
N GLU A 235 -18.48 11.90 -13.08
CA GLU A 235 -17.12 12.37 -13.35
C GLU A 235 -16.50 11.63 -14.53
N PRO A 236 -15.45 12.18 -15.19
CA PRO A 236 -14.72 11.44 -16.20
C PRO A 236 -14.16 10.14 -15.59
N SER A 237 -14.24 9.03 -16.33
CA SER A 237 -13.55 7.81 -15.92
C SER A 237 -12.06 8.12 -15.79
N PRO A 238 -11.41 7.69 -14.69
CA PRO A 238 -10.00 7.97 -14.49
C PRO A 238 -9.17 7.28 -15.58
N ASN A 239 -8.30 8.04 -16.23
CA ASN A 239 -7.24 7.47 -17.05
C ASN A 239 -6.23 6.79 -16.13
N LEU A 240 -6.32 5.47 -16.01
CA LEU A 240 -5.30 4.69 -15.34
C LEU A 240 -4.03 4.73 -16.18
N ILE A 241 -2.98 5.34 -15.62
CA ILE A 241 -1.64 5.40 -16.26
C ILE A 241 -0.58 4.75 -15.38
N LEU A 242 0.60 4.53 -15.96
CA LEU A 242 1.61 3.59 -15.50
C LEU A 242 2.44 4.13 -14.33
N GLU A 243 2.69 3.29 -13.32
CA GLU A 243 3.15 3.76 -12.01
C GLU A 243 4.56 3.37 -11.58
N ASN A 244 5.16 2.33 -12.17
CA ASN A 244 6.56 2.01 -11.86
C ASN A 244 7.50 3.11 -12.37
N VAL A 245 7.14 3.76 -13.49
CA VAL A 245 7.92 4.89 -14.04
C VAL A 245 7.96 6.07 -13.07
N TYR A 246 6.87 6.37 -12.35
CA TYR A 246 6.89 7.46 -11.35
C TYR A 246 7.79 7.11 -10.18
N ALA A 247 7.75 5.87 -9.66
CA ALA A 247 8.65 5.44 -8.61
C ALA A 247 10.13 5.51 -9.03
N ARG A 248 10.46 5.08 -10.26
CA ARG A 248 11.81 5.23 -10.84
C ARG A 248 12.22 6.68 -11.04
N SER A 249 11.28 7.54 -11.42
CA SER A 249 11.53 8.98 -11.60
C SER A 249 11.79 9.66 -10.26
N VAL A 250 10.96 9.42 -9.25
CA VAL A 250 11.12 9.98 -7.89
C VAL A 250 12.45 9.55 -7.27
N THR A 251 12.86 8.30 -7.50
CA THR A 251 14.13 7.76 -6.99
C THR A 251 15.32 7.98 -7.93
N ASN A 252 15.15 8.74 -9.02
CA ASN A 252 16.18 9.05 -10.02
C ASN A 252 16.86 7.82 -10.68
N ILE A 253 16.20 6.66 -10.66
CA ILE A 253 16.78 5.40 -11.15
C ILE A 253 16.99 5.43 -12.67
N ASP A 254 16.09 6.07 -13.43
CA ASP A 254 16.26 6.20 -14.88
C ASP A 254 17.47 7.05 -15.26
N ASP A 255 17.82 8.07 -14.46
CA ASP A 255 19.04 8.86 -14.63
C ASP A 255 20.29 8.02 -14.31
N VAL A 256 20.25 7.24 -13.22
CA VAL A 256 21.32 6.32 -12.84
C VAL A 256 21.58 5.27 -13.92
N ILE A 257 20.53 4.70 -14.53
CA ILE A 257 20.69 3.71 -15.62
C ILE A 257 21.18 4.39 -16.91
N SER A 258 20.58 5.51 -17.29
CA SER A 258 20.74 6.07 -18.64
C SER A 258 21.94 7.01 -18.76
N ASN A 259 22.28 7.75 -17.70
CA ASN A 259 23.20 8.88 -17.75
C ASN A 259 24.46 8.70 -16.89
N HIS A 260 24.48 7.79 -15.92
CA HIS A 260 25.72 7.45 -15.18
C HIS A 260 26.69 6.66 -16.08
N ASN A 261 28.01 6.90 -15.94
CA ASN A 261 29.05 6.17 -16.68
C ASN A 261 30.05 5.52 -15.70
N PRO A 262 30.11 4.18 -15.60
CA PRO A 262 29.32 3.19 -16.36
C PRO A 262 27.84 3.15 -15.91
N SER A 263 26.91 2.76 -16.79
CA SER A 263 25.50 2.57 -16.43
C SER A 263 25.37 1.54 -15.30
N LEU A 264 24.61 1.88 -14.25
CA LEU A 264 24.36 0.98 -13.11
C LEU A 264 22.98 0.37 -13.29
N THR A 265 22.89 -0.96 -13.45
CA THR A 265 21.65 -1.65 -13.83
C THR A 265 21.27 -2.79 -12.88
N GLY A 266 22.06 -3.01 -11.84
CA GLY A 266 22.02 -4.19 -10.99
C GLY A 266 22.89 -5.32 -11.52
N GLN A 267 23.69 -5.08 -12.56
CA GLN A 267 24.51 -6.12 -13.16
C GLN A 267 25.51 -6.67 -12.12
N GLY A 268 25.63 -7.99 -12.06
CA GLY A 268 26.50 -8.66 -11.08
C GLY A 268 26.07 -8.50 -9.62
N GLN A 269 24.87 -7.94 -9.35
CA GLN A 269 24.23 -7.97 -8.05
C GLN A 269 23.41 -9.25 -7.91
N VAL A 270 23.45 -9.82 -6.71
CA VAL A 270 22.57 -10.90 -6.28
C VAL A 270 21.76 -10.37 -5.13
N VAL A 271 20.45 -10.37 -5.29
CA VAL A 271 19.49 -9.96 -4.26
C VAL A 271 18.66 -11.16 -3.82
N ALA A 272 18.00 -11.03 -2.67
CA ALA A 272 17.06 -12.03 -2.20
C ALA A 272 15.72 -11.36 -1.89
N VAL A 273 14.64 -12.09 -2.10
CA VAL A 273 13.28 -11.67 -1.74
C VAL A 273 12.68 -12.76 -0.87
N SER A 274 12.00 -12.40 0.21
CA SER A 274 11.13 -13.34 0.93
C SER A 274 9.73 -12.78 1.03
N ASP A 275 8.75 -13.52 0.52
CA ASP A 275 7.39 -13.04 0.30
C ASP A 275 6.42 -14.21 0.02
N SER A 276 5.24 -13.94 -0.54
CA SER A 276 4.14 -14.90 -0.66
C SER A 276 4.44 -16.09 -1.57
N GLY A 277 5.06 -15.81 -2.71
CA GLY A 277 5.39 -16.77 -3.75
C GLY A 277 5.92 -16.05 -4.98
N LEU A 278 6.23 -16.80 -6.03
CA LEU A 278 6.71 -16.22 -7.28
C LEU A 278 6.11 -16.93 -8.49
N ASP A 279 5.43 -16.17 -9.34
CA ASP A 279 5.18 -16.53 -10.73
C ASP A 279 6.51 -16.50 -11.49
N GLN A 280 7.11 -17.69 -11.65
CA GLN A 280 8.46 -17.85 -12.18
C GLN A 280 8.51 -17.65 -13.70
N ASP A 281 7.41 -17.86 -14.40
CA ASP A 281 7.30 -17.80 -15.85
C ASP A 281 6.59 -16.56 -16.38
N HIS A 282 6.29 -15.58 -15.51
CA HIS A 282 5.79 -14.24 -15.84
C HIS A 282 6.47 -13.58 -17.05
N GLY A 283 7.77 -13.83 -17.23
CA GLY A 283 8.56 -13.34 -18.36
C GLY A 283 9.53 -12.23 -17.97
N ASP A 284 9.11 -11.35 -17.05
CA ASP A 284 9.93 -10.26 -16.49
C ASP A 284 11.03 -10.73 -15.53
N PHE A 285 11.25 -12.05 -15.42
CA PHE A 285 12.31 -12.68 -14.61
C PHE A 285 13.23 -13.60 -15.41
N ASN A 286 13.02 -13.71 -16.72
CA ASN A 286 13.67 -14.70 -17.57
C ASN A 286 15.19 -14.67 -17.44
N GLY A 287 15.76 -15.82 -17.08
CA GLY A 287 17.22 -16.00 -16.93
C GLY A 287 17.84 -15.35 -15.69
N ARG A 288 17.04 -14.78 -14.77
CA ARG A 288 17.55 -14.05 -13.58
C ARG A 288 17.14 -14.67 -12.24
N ILE A 289 16.21 -15.63 -12.25
CA ILE A 289 15.90 -16.47 -11.08
C ILE A 289 17.03 -17.48 -10.87
N ARG A 290 17.71 -17.41 -9.72
CA ARG A 290 18.78 -18.34 -9.33
C ARG A 290 18.23 -19.57 -8.62
N ALA A 291 17.21 -19.38 -7.78
CA ALA A 291 16.50 -20.45 -7.06
C ALA A 291 15.24 -19.89 -6.37
N VAL A 292 14.26 -20.76 -6.11
CA VAL A 292 13.15 -20.50 -5.20
C VAL A 292 13.19 -21.54 -4.09
N TYR A 293 13.15 -21.09 -2.84
CA TYR A 293 13.25 -21.91 -1.63
C TYR A 293 11.94 -21.85 -0.84
N ASN A 294 11.33 -23.00 -0.61
CA ASN A 294 10.11 -23.15 0.17
C ASN A 294 10.35 -23.81 1.54
N GLN A 295 11.58 -24.24 1.84
CA GLN A 295 11.94 -24.88 3.12
C GLN A 295 11.79 -23.98 4.36
N TYR A 296 11.52 -22.67 4.16
CA TYR A 296 11.29 -21.69 5.22
C TYR A 296 9.83 -21.26 5.33
N GLY A 297 8.95 -21.76 4.47
CA GLY A 297 7.51 -21.49 4.46
C GLY A 297 6.67 -22.72 4.83
N PRO A 298 5.35 -22.56 4.97
CA PRO A 298 4.44 -23.65 5.29
C PRO A 298 4.17 -24.60 4.12
N ASP A 299 4.43 -24.14 2.89
CA ASP A 299 4.14 -24.89 1.67
C ASP A 299 5.36 -25.58 1.07
N ASN A 300 5.06 -26.63 0.30
CA ASN A 300 6.03 -27.25 -0.61
C ASN A 300 5.88 -26.72 -2.05
N SER A 301 5.31 -25.52 -2.20
CA SER A 301 5.06 -24.83 -3.46
C SER A 301 5.94 -23.58 -3.55
N ALA A 302 6.27 -23.18 -4.77
CA ALA A 302 6.94 -21.92 -5.07
C ALA A 302 5.96 -20.88 -5.65
N ALA A 303 4.73 -21.30 -5.97
CA ALA A 303 3.74 -20.52 -6.66
C ALA A 303 3.23 -19.36 -5.80
N ASP A 304 2.78 -18.29 -6.45
CA ASP A 304 2.15 -17.14 -5.80
C ASP A 304 0.63 -17.22 -5.92
N MET A 305 0.04 -18.30 -5.38
CA MET A 305 -1.31 -18.71 -5.77
C MET A 305 -2.43 -17.91 -5.12
N HIS A 306 -2.18 -17.22 -4.00
CA HIS A 306 -3.24 -16.45 -3.33
C HIS A 306 -3.26 -15.00 -3.80
N SER A 307 -2.33 -14.17 -3.33
CA SER A 307 -2.37 -12.73 -3.54
C SER A 307 -1.64 -12.25 -4.80
N GLY A 308 -0.57 -12.94 -5.23
CA GLY A 308 0.32 -12.41 -6.27
C GLY A 308 1.31 -11.36 -5.74
N HIS A 309 1.42 -11.20 -4.41
CA HIS A 309 2.16 -10.11 -3.79
C HIS A 309 3.68 -10.24 -3.99
N GLY A 310 4.24 -11.43 -3.81
CA GLY A 310 5.68 -11.68 -3.97
C GLY A 310 6.18 -11.51 -5.39
N THR A 311 5.35 -11.84 -6.38
CA THR A 311 5.59 -11.56 -7.80
C THR A 311 5.66 -10.06 -8.07
N HIS A 312 4.70 -9.30 -7.53
CA HIS A 312 4.64 -7.84 -7.66
C HIS A 312 5.84 -7.16 -7.00
N VAL A 313 6.20 -7.57 -5.78
CA VAL A 313 7.38 -7.08 -5.05
C VAL A 313 8.67 -7.40 -5.82
N SER A 314 8.81 -8.62 -6.34
CA SER A 314 10.00 -9.04 -7.10
C SER A 314 10.18 -8.23 -8.38
N ALA A 315 9.10 -8.03 -9.14
CA ALA A 315 9.16 -7.24 -10.38
C ALA A 315 9.40 -5.74 -10.10
N SER A 316 8.87 -5.19 -9.01
CA SER A 316 9.15 -3.80 -8.62
C SER A 316 10.62 -3.59 -8.31
N LEU A 317 11.28 -4.59 -7.70
CA LEU A 317 12.70 -4.57 -7.40
C LEU A 317 13.56 -4.73 -8.66
N LEU A 318 13.27 -5.73 -9.50
CA LEU A 318 14.20 -6.17 -10.56
C LEU A 318 13.56 -6.62 -11.87
N GLY A 319 12.25 -6.47 -12.09
CA GLY A 319 11.63 -6.82 -13.36
C GLY A 319 12.35 -6.13 -14.53
N ASP A 320 12.67 -6.84 -15.61
CA ASP A 320 13.39 -6.22 -16.73
C ASP A 320 12.48 -5.38 -17.64
N GLY A 321 11.16 -5.50 -17.46
CA GLY A 321 10.16 -4.82 -18.26
C GLY A 321 10.08 -5.36 -19.69
N SER A 322 10.40 -6.63 -19.90
CA SER A 322 10.28 -7.29 -21.20
C SER A 322 8.83 -7.54 -21.60
N GLY A 323 7.92 -7.76 -20.64
CA GLY A 323 6.48 -7.78 -20.90
C GLY A 323 5.89 -6.37 -21.09
N ASP A 324 6.33 -5.39 -20.29
CA ASP A 324 6.03 -3.96 -20.48
C ASP A 324 7.15 -3.10 -19.88
N SER A 325 7.78 -2.25 -20.69
CA SER A 325 8.89 -1.40 -20.26
C SER A 325 8.50 -0.40 -19.15
N ASN A 326 7.21 -0.11 -19.01
CA ASN A 326 6.68 0.80 -18.00
C ASN A 326 6.51 0.14 -16.63
N ALA A 327 6.59 -1.19 -16.56
CA ALA A 327 6.60 -1.96 -15.32
C ALA A 327 8.02 -2.41 -14.92
N ARG A 328 9.07 -1.89 -15.59
CA ARG A 328 10.47 -2.22 -15.31
C ARG A 328 10.86 -1.88 -13.86
N GLY A 329 11.38 -2.85 -13.13
CA GLY A 329 11.87 -2.68 -11.76
C GLY A 329 13.18 -1.92 -11.66
N MET A 330 13.55 -1.53 -10.44
CA MET A 330 14.66 -0.61 -10.17
C MET A 330 16.03 -1.14 -10.63
N ALA A 331 16.33 -2.41 -10.40
CA ALA A 331 17.60 -3.07 -10.74
C ALA A 331 17.40 -4.19 -11.78
N PRO A 332 17.07 -3.85 -13.04
CA PRO A 332 16.57 -4.80 -14.03
C PRO A 332 17.56 -5.92 -14.43
N ASN A 333 18.87 -5.71 -14.24
CA ASN A 333 19.91 -6.70 -14.56
C ASN A 333 20.41 -7.47 -13.33
N ALA A 334 19.80 -7.26 -12.15
CA ALA A 334 20.11 -8.07 -10.98
C ALA A 334 19.57 -9.51 -11.14
N THR A 335 20.28 -10.45 -10.53
CA THR A 335 19.80 -11.83 -10.36
C THR A 335 19.32 -12.02 -8.93
N PHE A 336 18.40 -12.95 -8.71
CA PHE A 336 17.84 -13.14 -7.37
C PHE A 336 17.50 -14.58 -7.05
N HIS A 337 17.39 -14.86 -5.76
CA HIS A 337 16.68 -16.04 -5.28
C HIS A 337 15.55 -15.61 -4.36
N PHE A 338 14.54 -16.48 -4.25
CA PHE A 338 13.30 -16.19 -3.58
C PHE A 338 13.04 -17.16 -2.42
N TYR A 339 12.42 -16.68 -1.36
CA TYR A 339 11.96 -17.46 -0.21
C TYR A 339 10.45 -17.36 -0.09
N GLN A 340 9.76 -18.45 -0.34
CA GLN A 340 8.31 -18.54 -0.31
C GLN A 340 7.82 -18.73 1.13
N LEU A 341 6.80 -17.95 1.54
CA LEU A 341 6.30 -17.90 2.91
C LEU A 341 4.76 -17.98 3.02
N GLU A 342 4.00 -17.81 1.94
CA GLU A 342 2.53 -17.90 2.01
C GLU A 342 2.06 -19.34 2.19
N TYR A 343 0.91 -19.50 2.82
CA TYR A 343 0.15 -20.73 2.71
C TYR A 343 -0.92 -20.55 1.63
N ASP A 344 -0.72 -21.18 0.48
CA ASP A 344 -1.51 -21.17 -0.74
C ASP A 344 -3.03 -21.25 -0.49
N GLN A 345 -3.45 -22.02 0.51
CA GLN A 345 -4.87 -22.22 0.81
C GLN A 345 -5.53 -21.06 1.56
N THR A 346 -4.78 -20.30 2.35
CA THR A 346 -5.34 -19.25 3.21
C THR A 346 -4.77 -17.86 2.94
N GLY A 347 -3.70 -17.75 2.15
CA GLY A 347 -2.97 -16.49 1.97
C GLY A 347 -2.19 -16.05 3.20
N ALA A 348 -2.08 -16.90 4.23
CA ALA A 348 -1.42 -16.51 5.48
C ALA A 348 0.09 -16.70 5.33
N LEU A 349 0.86 -15.65 5.64
CA LEU A 349 2.31 -15.78 5.71
C LEU A 349 2.72 -16.52 6.98
N ALA A 350 3.59 -17.51 6.84
CA ALA A 350 4.23 -18.18 7.95
C ALA A 350 5.70 -18.45 7.63
N ARG A 351 6.55 -18.38 8.65
CA ARG A 351 7.98 -18.62 8.51
C ARG A 351 8.44 -19.69 9.49
N TYR A 352 9.12 -20.70 8.98
CA TYR A 352 9.78 -21.73 9.75
C TYR A 352 11.27 -21.39 9.99
N GLY A 353 11.83 -21.88 11.10
CA GLY A 353 13.21 -21.61 11.49
C GLY A 353 13.40 -20.19 12.07
N SER A 354 14.61 -19.65 11.97
CA SER A 354 14.94 -18.28 12.42
C SER A 354 15.32 -17.40 11.22
N LEU A 355 15.10 -16.08 11.34
CA LEU A 355 15.61 -15.13 10.34
C LEU A 355 17.12 -15.23 10.15
N PHE A 356 17.87 -15.45 11.23
CA PHE A 356 19.32 -15.68 11.16
C PHE A 356 19.67 -16.82 10.19
N ASP A 357 18.98 -17.97 10.27
CA ASP A 357 19.29 -19.10 9.40
C ASP A 357 18.90 -18.82 7.94
N MET A 358 17.74 -18.22 7.70
CA MET A 358 17.29 -17.84 6.36
C MET A 358 18.25 -16.84 5.70
N PHE A 359 18.67 -15.79 6.43
CA PHE A 359 19.61 -14.80 5.94
C PHE A 359 21.02 -15.37 5.76
N ARG A 360 21.47 -16.26 6.65
CA ARG A 360 22.73 -17.01 6.47
C ARG A 360 22.69 -17.85 5.21
N HIS A 361 21.60 -18.57 4.96
CA HIS A 361 21.41 -19.32 3.72
C HIS A 361 21.47 -18.36 2.52
N SER A 362 20.80 -17.21 2.60
CA SER A 362 20.75 -16.22 1.52
C SER A 362 22.14 -15.66 1.19
N TRP A 363 22.93 -15.37 2.23
CA TRP A 363 24.32 -14.93 2.12
C TRP A 363 25.22 -16.02 1.49
N GLN A 364 25.01 -17.29 1.84
CA GLN A 364 25.71 -18.44 1.23
C GLN A 364 25.35 -18.61 -0.24
N GLN A 365 24.13 -18.23 -0.65
CA GLN A 365 23.72 -18.15 -2.04
C GLN A 365 24.22 -16.88 -2.76
N ASN A 366 25.12 -16.12 -2.14
CA ASN A 366 25.77 -14.90 -2.63
C ASN A 366 24.90 -13.64 -2.67
N ALA A 367 23.66 -13.66 -2.14
CA ALA A 367 22.93 -12.41 -1.96
C ALA A 367 23.64 -11.50 -0.96
N ARG A 368 23.51 -10.19 -1.17
CA ARG A 368 24.06 -9.16 -0.28
C ARG A 368 23.06 -8.05 0.04
N VAL A 369 21.88 -8.12 -0.57
CA VAL A 369 20.71 -7.30 -0.26
C VAL A 369 19.54 -8.26 -0.19
N GLN A 370 18.72 -8.19 0.85
CA GLN A 370 17.47 -8.94 0.94
C GLN A 370 16.32 -8.03 1.33
N THR A 371 15.24 -8.09 0.56
CA THR A 371 13.97 -7.43 0.88
C THR A 371 13.00 -8.43 1.52
N ASN A 372 12.28 -7.94 2.51
CA ASN A 372 11.28 -8.70 3.24
C ASN A 372 10.06 -7.78 3.40
N SER A 373 9.07 -7.95 2.52
CA SER A 373 7.90 -7.08 2.44
C SER A 373 6.73 -7.63 3.24
N TRP A 374 7.02 -7.97 4.50
CA TRP A 374 6.07 -8.55 5.46
C TRP A 374 6.49 -8.20 6.89
N GLY A 375 5.54 -8.26 7.82
CA GLY A 375 5.76 -7.95 9.23
C GLY A 375 4.59 -8.43 10.10
N SER A 376 4.69 -8.19 11.40
CA SER A 376 3.68 -8.57 12.38
C SER A 376 2.75 -7.40 12.69
N GLU A 377 1.55 -7.44 12.11
CA GLU A 377 0.50 -6.41 12.26
C GLU A 377 0.03 -6.20 13.72
N ASN A 378 0.18 -7.20 14.59
CA ASN A 378 -0.33 -7.15 15.98
C ASN A 378 0.74 -6.82 17.04
N LEU A 379 1.99 -6.54 16.65
CA LEU A 379 3.11 -6.34 17.58
C LEU A 379 3.83 -5.01 17.34
N GLY A 380 3.09 -3.99 16.87
CA GLY A 380 3.61 -2.65 16.55
C GLY A 380 4.63 -2.12 17.57
N GLY A 381 5.76 -1.68 17.06
CA GLY A 381 6.86 -1.06 17.81
C GLY A 381 7.68 -2.01 18.69
N GLN A 382 7.30 -3.28 18.86
CA GLN A 382 8.01 -4.21 19.74
C GLN A 382 9.36 -4.67 19.17
N TYR A 383 10.39 -4.75 20.00
CA TYR A 383 11.61 -5.48 19.66
C TYR A 383 11.43 -6.96 20.02
N ASN A 384 11.08 -7.79 19.03
CA ASN A 384 10.74 -9.20 19.26
C ASN A 384 11.91 -10.16 18.93
N SER A 385 11.66 -11.46 19.03
CA SER A 385 12.64 -12.50 18.72
C SER A 385 13.18 -12.43 17.30
N ASP A 386 12.35 -12.02 16.34
CA ASP A 386 12.75 -11.89 14.94
C ASP A 386 13.59 -10.62 14.73
N SER A 387 13.23 -9.50 15.36
CA SER A 387 14.08 -8.31 15.36
C SER A 387 15.47 -8.61 15.93
N ARG A 388 15.53 -9.35 17.05
CA ARG A 388 16.80 -9.85 17.62
C ARG A 388 17.56 -10.78 16.68
N SER A 389 16.85 -11.67 15.98
CA SER A 389 17.43 -12.62 15.04
C SER A 389 18.06 -11.91 13.84
N ALA A 390 17.38 -10.90 13.29
CA ALA A 390 17.90 -10.04 12.23
C ALA A 390 19.14 -9.25 12.70
N ASP A 391 19.10 -8.66 13.89
CA ASP A 391 20.25 -7.94 14.45
C ASP A 391 21.46 -8.84 14.71
N SER A 392 21.22 -10.06 15.23
CA SER A 392 22.28 -11.06 15.46
C SER A 392 22.94 -11.49 14.15
N PHE A 393 22.17 -11.56 13.06
CA PHE A 393 22.70 -11.85 11.74
C PHE A 393 23.51 -10.68 11.20
N ALA A 394 22.97 -9.46 11.24
CA ALA A 394 23.63 -8.27 10.72
C ALA A 394 24.96 -7.98 11.42
N ASP A 395 25.07 -8.29 12.72
CA ASP A 395 26.31 -8.20 13.49
C ASP A 395 27.40 -9.16 12.98
N GLN A 396 27.01 -10.40 12.63
CA GLN A 396 27.96 -11.42 12.14
C GLN A 396 28.28 -11.31 10.64
N TYR A 397 27.34 -10.79 9.85
CA TYR A 397 27.41 -10.73 8.38
C TYR A 397 27.26 -9.28 7.90
N GLY A 398 28.18 -8.42 8.35
CA GLY A 398 28.11 -6.97 8.10
C GLY A 398 28.25 -6.52 6.64
N ASP A 399 28.37 -7.42 5.66
CA ASP A 399 28.32 -7.14 4.22
C ASP A 399 26.96 -7.41 3.57
N PHE A 400 25.94 -7.77 4.36
CA PHE A 400 24.60 -8.10 3.90
C PHE A 400 23.55 -7.12 4.45
N LEU A 401 22.91 -6.36 3.55
CA LEU A 401 21.85 -5.42 3.93
C LEU A 401 20.49 -6.13 3.95
N VAL A 402 19.82 -6.06 5.10
CA VAL A 402 18.45 -6.57 5.28
C VAL A 402 17.49 -5.38 5.28
N LEU A 403 16.47 -5.43 4.43
CA LEU A 403 15.40 -4.45 4.37
C LEU A 403 14.08 -5.07 4.84
N PHE A 404 13.28 -4.30 5.57
CA PHE A 404 11.91 -4.67 5.95
C PHE A 404 10.95 -3.52 5.70
N ALA A 405 9.73 -3.87 5.27
CA ALA A 405 8.60 -2.95 5.24
C ALA A 405 8.23 -2.47 6.65
N ALA A 406 7.92 -1.18 6.79
CA ALA A 406 7.57 -0.59 8.07
C ALA A 406 6.23 -1.09 8.62
N GLY A 407 5.32 -1.56 7.77
CA GLY A 407 3.94 -1.91 8.12
C GLY A 407 2.93 -0.92 7.53
N ASN A 408 1.66 -1.33 7.50
CA ASN A 408 0.57 -0.54 6.90
C ASN A 408 -0.47 -0.10 7.96
N GLU A 409 -0.05 -0.01 9.22
CA GLU A 409 -0.91 0.25 10.37
C GLU A 409 -0.88 1.73 10.81
N GLY A 410 -0.37 2.64 9.99
CA GLY A 410 -0.19 4.07 10.32
C GLY A 410 -1.48 4.79 10.75
N ASN A 411 -2.64 4.38 10.20
CA ASN A 411 -3.95 4.89 10.60
C ASN A 411 -4.31 4.54 12.07
N SER A 412 -3.61 3.59 12.69
CA SER A 412 -3.75 3.25 14.12
C SER A 412 -2.91 4.16 15.04
N GLY A 413 -2.18 5.12 14.46
CA GLY A 413 -1.37 6.10 15.17
C GLY A 413 0.12 5.75 15.25
N SER A 414 0.81 6.38 16.21
CA SER A 414 2.25 6.16 16.46
C SER A 414 2.53 4.80 17.11
N GLY A 415 3.75 4.29 16.93
CA GLY A 415 4.15 3.01 17.54
C GLY A 415 3.73 1.80 16.72
N THR A 416 3.47 1.99 15.43
CA THR A 416 2.88 0.99 14.53
C THR A 416 3.90 0.28 13.65
N ILE A 417 5.20 0.53 13.85
CA ILE A 417 6.28 -0.12 13.11
C ILE A 417 6.26 -1.63 13.33
N SER A 418 5.94 -2.38 12.29
CA SER A 418 5.71 -3.83 12.33
C SER A 418 7.04 -4.60 12.46
N PRO A 419 7.27 -5.36 13.55
CA PRO A 419 8.44 -6.23 13.66
C PRO A 419 8.41 -7.27 12.53
N PRO A 420 9.55 -7.66 11.93
CA PRO A 420 10.93 -7.47 12.39
C PRO A 420 11.56 -6.12 12.04
N SER A 421 10.83 -5.21 11.37
CA SER A 421 11.36 -3.90 10.94
C SER A 421 11.75 -2.99 12.12
N THR A 422 11.40 -3.36 13.34
CA THR A 422 11.88 -2.72 14.58
C THR A 422 13.32 -3.08 14.94
N ALA A 423 14.01 -3.96 14.20
CA ALA A 423 15.42 -4.28 14.42
C ALA A 423 16.34 -3.05 14.23
N LYS A 424 17.49 -3.04 14.91
CA LYS A 424 18.41 -1.89 14.95
C LYS A 424 19.22 -1.78 13.65
N ASN A 425 19.69 -2.91 13.14
CA ASN A 425 20.66 -3.02 12.07
C ASN A 425 20.04 -3.33 10.70
N VAL A 426 18.70 -3.44 10.63
CA VAL A 426 17.98 -3.51 9.36
C VAL A 426 17.68 -2.10 8.83
N LEU A 427 17.41 -1.99 7.53
CA LEU A 427 16.87 -0.79 6.91
C LEU A 427 15.34 -0.92 6.81
N THR A 428 14.62 -0.07 7.53
CA THR A 428 13.16 -0.07 7.59
C THR A 428 12.61 0.98 6.65
N ILE A 429 11.71 0.57 5.76
CA ILE A 429 11.20 1.40 4.68
C ILE A 429 9.71 1.65 4.88
N GLY A 430 9.34 2.92 5.07
CA GLY A 430 7.95 3.37 4.98
C GLY A 430 7.58 3.72 3.54
N ALA A 431 6.32 4.09 3.31
CA ALA A 431 5.84 4.46 1.98
C ALA A 431 5.86 5.98 1.79
N SER A 432 6.07 6.41 0.56
CA SER A 432 5.74 7.74 0.09
C SER A 432 4.86 7.67 -1.16
N THR A 433 4.20 8.77 -1.47
CA THR A 433 3.40 8.96 -2.68
C THR A 433 4.31 9.02 -3.92
N SER A 434 3.89 8.41 -5.04
CA SER A 434 4.64 8.41 -6.30
C SER A 434 4.44 9.69 -7.13
N GLY A 435 3.35 10.43 -6.88
CA GLY A 435 2.98 11.61 -7.65
C GLY A 435 2.34 11.31 -9.01
N ARG A 436 1.75 10.13 -9.18
CA ARG A 436 1.04 9.79 -10.41
C ARG A 436 -0.18 10.68 -10.61
N PRO A 437 -0.46 11.09 -11.85
CA PRO A 437 -1.68 11.80 -12.21
C PRO A 437 -2.95 11.13 -11.67
N GLY A 438 -3.70 11.85 -10.83
CA GLY A 438 -4.90 11.33 -10.16
C GLY A 438 -4.66 10.89 -8.71
N THR A 439 -3.41 10.84 -8.24
CA THR A 439 -3.05 10.57 -6.84
C THR A 439 -2.49 11.82 -6.15
N ALA A 440 -2.15 11.70 -4.87
CA ALA A 440 -1.43 12.74 -4.16
C ALA A 440 -0.06 13.04 -4.83
N PRO A 441 0.41 14.30 -4.80
CA PRO A 441 1.72 14.67 -5.31
C PRO A 441 2.84 13.83 -4.69
N ALA A 442 3.92 13.61 -5.44
CA ALA A 442 5.08 12.86 -4.95
C ALA A 442 5.67 13.52 -3.69
N GLY A 443 6.27 12.69 -2.83
CA GLY A 443 6.97 13.19 -1.65
C GLY A 443 6.04 13.54 -0.48
N GLN A 444 5.03 12.71 -0.23
CA GLN A 444 4.25 12.75 1.00
C GLN A 444 4.20 11.34 1.61
N VAL A 445 4.15 11.23 2.93
CA VAL A 445 3.96 9.94 3.62
C VAL A 445 2.46 9.67 3.70
N PRO A 446 1.91 8.63 3.03
CA PRO A 446 0.49 8.32 3.08
C PRO A 446 0.11 7.78 4.46
N SER A 447 -1.15 8.01 4.88
CA SER A 447 -1.60 7.76 6.25
C SER A 447 -1.53 6.28 6.68
N PHE A 448 -1.55 5.35 5.72
CA PHE A 448 -1.40 3.93 6.01
C PHE A 448 0.03 3.55 6.40
N SER A 449 1.06 4.30 6.00
CA SER A 449 2.46 3.95 6.29
C SER A 449 2.69 3.95 7.80
N SER A 450 3.13 2.83 8.38
CA SER A 450 3.35 2.73 9.81
C SER A 450 4.34 3.78 10.34
N ILE A 451 4.01 4.31 11.52
CA ILE A 451 4.62 5.49 12.12
C ILE A 451 5.37 5.07 13.39
N GLY A 452 6.60 5.57 13.54
CA GLY A 452 7.38 5.40 14.75
C GLY A 452 6.84 6.15 15.96
N PRO A 453 7.61 6.21 17.05
CA PRO A 453 8.87 5.49 17.25
C PRO A 453 8.61 4.00 17.49
N THR A 454 9.66 3.19 17.62
CA THR A 454 9.52 1.88 18.27
C THR A 454 9.14 2.07 19.76
N LEU A 455 8.66 1.02 20.44
CA LEU A 455 8.27 1.12 21.85
C LEU A 455 9.43 1.49 22.79
N ASP A 456 10.67 1.21 22.39
CA ASP A 456 11.88 1.62 23.10
C ASP A 456 12.43 2.99 22.64
N GLY A 457 11.66 3.74 21.85
CA GLY A 457 11.93 5.15 21.50
C GLY A 457 12.88 5.37 20.32
N ARG A 458 13.26 4.31 19.57
CA ARG A 458 14.10 4.47 18.38
C ARG A 458 13.26 5.01 17.23
N ILE A 459 13.86 5.90 16.45
CA ILE A 459 13.23 6.47 15.26
C ILE A 459 13.17 5.40 14.17
N LYS A 460 11.97 5.19 13.65
CA LYS A 460 11.62 4.36 12.50
C LYS A 460 10.39 4.98 11.79
N PRO A 461 10.21 4.82 10.47
CA PRO A 461 11.10 4.11 9.55
C PRO A 461 12.47 4.79 9.43
N ASP A 462 13.45 4.11 8.81
CA ASP A 462 14.74 4.74 8.54
C ASP A 462 14.64 5.68 7.33
N LEU A 463 13.88 5.27 6.31
CA LEU A 463 13.64 5.98 5.05
C LEU A 463 12.23 5.71 4.58
N VAL A 464 11.74 6.53 3.65
CA VAL A 464 10.57 6.20 2.84
C VAL A 464 10.94 6.05 1.37
N ALA A 465 10.10 5.36 0.62
CA ALA A 465 10.23 5.23 -0.83
C ALA A 465 8.83 5.15 -1.46
N PRO A 466 8.69 5.47 -2.76
CA PRO A 466 7.42 5.37 -3.46
C PRO A 466 6.76 4.01 -3.26
N GLY A 467 5.60 4.00 -2.62
CA GLY A 467 4.86 2.80 -2.26
C GLY A 467 3.36 2.92 -2.49
N GLU A 468 2.85 4.08 -2.92
CA GLU A 468 1.45 4.25 -3.31
C GLU A 468 1.31 4.10 -4.84
N GLY A 469 0.34 3.30 -5.27
CA GLY A 469 -0.04 3.15 -6.66
C GLY A 469 0.95 2.36 -7.49
N ILE A 470 1.86 1.55 -6.96
CA ILE A 470 2.95 0.95 -7.75
C ILE A 470 2.45 -0.13 -8.74
N CYS A 471 2.69 0.09 -10.03
CA CYS A 471 2.36 -0.86 -11.10
C CYS A 471 3.48 -1.89 -11.28
N SER A 472 3.17 -3.17 -11.17
CA SER A 472 4.17 -4.24 -11.31
C SER A 472 3.54 -5.57 -11.69
N ALA A 473 4.37 -6.61 -11.83
CA ALA A 473 3.94 -7.92 -12.26
C ALA A 473 2.80 -8.48 -11.40
N ARG A 474 1.80 -9.06 -12.05
CA ARG A 474 0.73 -9.84 -11.45
C ARG A 474 0.98 -11.30 -11.73
N ALA A 475 0.95 -12.15 -10.69
CA ALA A 475 1.08 -13.59 -10.88
C ALA A 475 -0.08 -14.17 -11.69
N GLU A 476 0.20 -15.06 -12.65
CA GLU A 476 -0.81 -15.75 -13.44
C GLU A 476 -1.75 -16.58 -12.55
N GLU A 477 -1.18 -17.31 -11.60
CA GLU A 477 -1.86 -18.26 -10.73
C GLU A 477 -2.65 -17.62 -9.57
N ALA A 478 -2.47 -16.32 -9.32
CA ALA A 478 -3.09 -15.64 -8.18
C ALA A 478 -4.62 -15.67 -8.27
N LYS A 479 -5.25 -16.24 -7.24
CA LYS A 479 -6.72 -16.38 -7.15
C LYS A 479 -7.39 -15.14 -6.58
N ASN A 480 -6.70 -14.42 -5.70
CA ASN A 480 -7.19 -13.30 -4.91
C ASN A 480 -6.32 -12.05 -5.09
N ALA A 481 -5.85 -11.81 -6.31
CA ALA A 481 -5.14 -10.57 -6.64
C ALA A 481 -6.08 -9.36 -6.46
N VAL A 482 -5.73 -8.47 -5.54
CA VAL A 482 -6.52 -7.28 -5.18
C VAL A 482 -6.20 -6.05 -6.03
N GLY A 483 -5.11 -6.10 -6.79
CA GLY A 483 -4.65 -4.98 -7.60
C GLY A 483 -5.42 -4.81 -8.91
N THR A 484 -5.55 -3.56 -9.36
CA THR A 484 -6.19 -3.20 -10.64
C THR A 484 -5.19 -3.31 -11.80
N PRO A 485 -5.61 -3.70 -13.01
CA PRO A 485 -4.73 -3.69 -14.19
C PRO A 485 -4.09 -2.32 -14.42
N CYS A 486 -2.78 -2.29 -14.68
CA CYS A 486 -2.03 -1.03 -14.76
C CYS A 486 -1.06 -0.93 -15.94
N ALA A 487 -0.80 -2.02 -16.67
CA ALA A 487 0.07 -2.06 -17.84
C ALA A 487 -0.42 -3.09 -18.87
N THR A 488 0.28 -3.20 -19.99
CA THR A 488 -0.14 -4.04 -21.12
C THR A 488 0.27 -5.50 -20.95
N GLY A 489 -0.37 -6.41 -21.69
CA GLY A 489 -0.07 -7.83 -21.64
C GLY A 489 -1.10 -8.62 -20.84
N THR A 490 -1.37 -9.83 -21.30
CA THR A 490 -2.30 -10.75 -20.67
C THR A 490 -1.70 -12.13 -20.58
N HIS A 491 -1.88 -12.75 -19.42
CA HIS A 491 -1.59 -14.14 -19.16
C HIS A 491 -2.41 -15.09 -20.04
N SER A 492 -2.02 -16.37 -20.08
CA SER A 492 -2.73 -17.40 -20.86
C SER A 492 -4.17 -17.58 -20.38
N ASN A 493 -4.43 -17.29 -19.11
CA ASN A 493 -5.76 -17.25 -18.50
C ASN A 493 -6.55 -15.95 -18.75
N THR A 494 -6.08 -15.09 -19.67
CA THR A 494 -6.67 -13.80 -20.09
C THR A 494 -6.67 -12.68 -19.06
N ARG A 495 -6.12 -12.89 -17.87
CA ARG A 495 -5.96 -11.83 -16.86
C ARG A 495 -4.78 -10.94 -17.22
N SER A 496 -4.81 -9.70 -16.73
CA SER A 496 -3.70 -8.75 -16.89
C SER A 496 -2.39 -9.35 -16.36
N MET A 497 -1.29 -9.14 -17.08
CA MET A 497 0.06 -9.47 -16.60
C MET A 497 0.56 -8.53 -15.51
N TYR A 498 -0.07 -7.36 -15.35
CA TYR A 498 0.38 -6.34 -14.42
C TYR A 498 -0.77 -5.83 -13.57
N MET A 499 -0.46 -5.46 -12.32
CA MET A 499 -1.41 -4.87 -11.41
C MET A 499 -0.80 -3.77 -10.55
N GLU A 500 -1.66 -2.89 -10.07
CA GLU A 500 -1.34 -1.81 -9.16
C GLU A 500 -1.54 -2.24 -7.71
N LEU A 501 -0.56 -1.96 -6.85
CA LEU A 501 -0.69 -2.16 -5.40
C LEU A 501 -0.07 -0.98 -4.64
N SER A 502 -0.64 -0.70 -3.46
CA SER A 502 -0.13 0.30 -2.52
C SER A 502 0.28 -0.36 -1.20
N GLY A 503 1.41 0.05 -0.64
CA GLY A 503 1.92 -0.44 0.63
C GLY A 503 3.40 -0.16 0.88
N THR A 504 3.80 -0.29 2.14
CA THR A 504 5.23 -0.26 2.53
C THR A 504 6.01 -1.45 1.94
N SER A 505 5.31 -2.51 1.51
CA SER A 505 5.85 -3.62 0.74
C SER A 505 6.47 -3.20 -0.59
N GLN A 506 5.73 -2.39 -1.37
CA GLN A 506 6.17 -1.88 -2.65
C GLN A 506 7.31 -0.87 -2.46
N ALA A 507 7.19 0.03 -1.48
CA ALA A 507 8.27 0.94 -1.09
C ALA A 507 9.58 0.20 -0.77
N THR A 508 9.50 -0.92 -0.04
CA THR A 508 10.66 -1.75 0.30
C THR A 508 11.30 -2.37 -0.94
N ALA A 509 10.50 -2.77 -1.94
CA ALA A 509 11.01 -3.26 -3.22
C ALA A 509 11.78 -2.16 -3.98
N VAL A 510 11.20 -0.95 -4.04
CA VAL A 510 11.83 0.23 -4.65
C VAL A 510 13.17 0.53 -3.97
N ALA A 511 13.17 0.67 -2.64
CA ALA A 511 14.39 0.91 -1.87
C ALA A 511 15.41 -0.24 -1.97
N GLY A 512 14.95 -1.49 -2.07
CA GLY A 512 15.81 -2.66 -2.24
C GLY A 512 16.56 -2.65 -3.58
N GLY A 513 15.91 -2.23 -4.66
CA GLY A 513 16.57 -2.06 -5.94
C GLY A 513 17.53 -0.87 -5.94
N SER A 514 17.16 0.26 -5.34
CA SER A 514 18.08 1.40 -5.10
C SER A 514 19.32 0.97 -4.30
N ALA A 515 19.14 0.12 -3.28
CA ALA A 515 20.25 -0.43 -2.50
C ALA A 515 21.16 -1.34 -3.33
N ALA A 516 20.61 -2.12 -4.26
CA ALA A 516 21.40 -2.95 -5.17
C ALA A 516 22.25 -2.08 -6.11
N LEU A 517 21.69 -1.00 -6.65
CA LEU A 517 22.43 -0.05 -7.49
C LEU A 517 23.49 0.74 -6.70
N ALA A 518 23.18 1.17 -5.48
CA ALA A 518 24.15 1.80 -4.60
C ALA A 518 25.32 0.85 -4.29
N ARG A 519 25.03 -0.44 -4.08
CA ARG A 519 26.06 -1.46 -3.90
C ARG A 519 26.88 -1.71 -5.17
N GLU A 520 26.27 -1.70 -6.35
CA GLU A 520 26.96 -1.74 -7.65
C GLU A 520 27.94 -0.57 -7.80
N TYR A 521 27.47 0.65 -7.57
CA TYR A 521 28.31 1.85 -7.56
C TYR A 521 29.52 1.70 -6.62
N LEU A 522 29.27 1.31 -5.36
CA LEU A 522 30.34 1.18 -4.37
C LEU A 522 31.39 0.15 -4.79
N ARG A 523 30.98 -0.92 -5.46
CA ARG A 523 31.90 -1.97 -5.94
C ARG A 523 32.67 -1.57 -7.17
N GLU A 524 31.98 -1.08 -8.18
CA GLU A 524 32.52 -0.95 -9.54
C GLU A 524 33.13 0.43 -9.78
N VAL A 525 32.56 1.46 -9.16
CA VAL A 525 32.97 2.86 -9.35
C VAL A 525 33.84 3.32 -8.19
N ALA A 526 33.40 3.10 -6.94
CA ALA A 526 34.17 3.48 -5.76
C ALA A 526 35.28 2.48 -5.40
N GLY A 527 35.33 1.31 -6.06
CA GLY A 527 36.38 0.30 -5.87
C GLY A 527 36.32 -0.46 -4.54
N ILE A 528 35.19 -0.42 -3.83
CA ILE A 528 34.97 -1.11 -2.55
C ILE A 528 34.46 -2.53 -2.83
N ASN A 529 35.36 -3.50 -2.92
CA ASN A 529 35.03 -4.88 -3.32
C ASN A 529 33.92 -5.55 -2.48
N LYS A 530 33.88 -5.27 -1.17
CA LYS A 530 32.91 -5.80 -0.20
C LYS A 530 32.34 -4.64 0.63
N PRO A 531 31.40 -3.86 0.08
CA PRO A 531 30.77 -2.77 0.83
C PRO A 531 30.03 -3.36 2.03
N SER A 532 30.15 -2.71 3.19
CA SER A 532 29.36 -3.11 4.35
C SER A 532 27.89 -2.70 4.18
N ALA A 533 26.98 -3.42 4.82
CA ALA A 533 25.58 -3.08 4.91
C ALA A 533 25.39 -1.68 5.52
N SER A 534 26.19 -1.34 6.53
CA SER A 534 26.20 -0.01 7.14
C SER A 534 26.60 1.09 6.17
N LEU A 535 27.55 0.83 5.26
CA LEU A 535 27.95 1.80 4.24
C LEU A 535 26.84 2.01 3.22
N ILE A 536 26.21 0.93 2.75
CA ILE A 536 25.07 1.02 1.81
C ILE A 536 23.92 1.78 2.49
N LYS A 537 23.55 1.42 3.73
CA LYS A 537 22.53 2.12 4.51
C LYS A 537 22.86 3.60 4.70
N ALA A 538 24.11 3.93 5.03
CA ALA A 538 24.55 5.32 5.17
C ALA A 538 24.50 6.09 3.84
N THR A 539 24.86 5.46 2.71
CA THR A 539 24.75 6.06 1.37
C THR A 539 23.30 6.40 1.04
N LEU A 540 22.37 5.48 1.30
CA LEU A 540 20.94 5.72 1.07
C LEU A 540 20.41 6.84 1.98
N ILE A 541 20.76 6.83 3.27
CA ILE A 541 20.34 7.87 4.23
C ILE A 541 20.89 9.25 3.86
N ASN A 542 22.15 9.35 3.44
CA ASN A 542 22.71 10.64 3.02
C ASN A 542 22.20 11.12 1.65
N GLY A 543 21.60 10.23 0.86
CA GLY A 543 20.97 10.55 -0.42
C GLY A 543 19.47 10.79 -0.33
N ALA A 544 18.88 10.68 0.86
CA ALA A 544 17.46 10.87 1.08
C ALA A 544 17.05 12.35 0.91
N GLU A 545 15.84 12.58 0.42
CA GLU A 545 15.26 13.91 0.26
C GLU A 545 14.24 14.16 1.38
N ASP A 546 14.38 15.29 2.08
CA ASP A 546 13.42 15.72 3.10
C ASP A 546 12.06 16.04 2.45
N LEU A 547 11.01 15.30 2.82
CA LEU A 547 9.65 15.48 2.31
C LEU A 547 8.88 16.61 3.03
N GLY A 548 9.53 17.31 3.94
CA GLY A 548 9.03 18.49 4.63
C GLY A 548 8.42 18.21 6.01
N THR A 549 8.55 17.00 6.57
CA THR A 549 8.09 16.77 7.94
C THR A 549 9.12 17.33 8.93
N PRO A 550 8.72 18.23 9.85
CA PRO A 550 9.68 18.87 10.75
C PRO A 550 10.47 17.86 11.61
N ASN A 551 11.69 18.24 11.97
CA ASN A 551 12.59 17.52 12.88
C ASN A 551 13.18 16.23 12.32
N ILE A 552 13.69 16.23 11.08
CA ILE A 552 14.43 15.08 10.53
C ILE A 552 15.70 14.76 11.36
N PRO A 553 15.96 13.48 11.70
CA PRO A 553 15.08 12.34 11.44
C PRO A 553 13.84 12.32 12.34
N ASN A 554 12.69 11.99 11.77
CA ASN A 554 11.40 11.95 12.48
C ASN A 554 10.71 10.58 12.35
N ASN A 555 9.60 10.39 13.06
CA ASN A 555 8.87 9.12 13.12
C ASN A 555 7.99 8.82 11.90
N ASN A 556 7.85 9.74 10.94
CA ASN A 556 7.01 9.56 9.75
C ASN A 556 7.88 9.15 8.55
N GLU A 557 8.83 10.01 8.15
CA GLU A 557 9.67 9.79 6.97
C GLU A 557 11.05 9.23 7.30
N GLY A 558 11.41 9.14 8.59
CA GLY A 558 12.78 8.82 8.97
C GLY A 558 13.72 9.93 8.52
N TRP A 559 14.68 9.61 7.68
CA TRP A 559 15.62 10.56 7.08
C TRP A 559 15.14 11.19 5.76
N GLY A 560 14.04 10.72 5.19
CA GLY A 560 13.49 11.14 3.90
C GLY A 560 13.06 9.98 3.01
#